data_AF-A0A382UBH5-F1
#
_entry.id   AF-A0A382UBH5-F1
#
_cell.length_a   1.000
_cell.length_b   1.000
_cell.length_c   1.000
_cell.angle_alpha   90.00
_cell.angle_beta   90.00
_cell.angle_gamma   90.00
#
_symmetry.space_group_name_H-M   'P 1'
#
loop_
_entity.id
_entity.type
_entity.pdbx_description
1 polymer ?
#
loop_
_entity_poly.entity_id
_entity_poly.type
_entity_poly.pdbx_seq_one_letter_code
_entity_poly.pdbx_strand_id
1 'polypeptide(L)' 'ERCASTSNRNFEGRQGRGGRTHLVSPAVAAATAITGTFAIPEDLDAREGK' A
#
# COMPACT_ATOMS: atom_id res chain seq x y z
N GLU A 1 -2.42 7.16 -11.12
CA GLU A 1 -1.51 6.59 -10.10
C GLU A 1 -2.32 6.03 -8.93
N ARG A 2 -1.81 4.99 -8.24
CA ARG A 2 -2.41 4.43 -7.02
C ARG A 2 -1.35 4.42 -5.91
N CYS A 3 -1.74 4.82 -4.71
CA CYS A 3 -0.84 4.93 -3.56
C CYS A 3 -1.45 4.20 -2.35
N ALA A 4 -0.64 3.41 -1.63
CA ALA A 4 -0.95 2.95 -0.28
C ALA A 4 -0.26 3.88 0.72
N SER A 5 -1.01 4.48 1.64
CA SER A 5 -0.52 5.50 2.56
C SER A 5 -0.87 5.17 4.00
N THR A 6 0.06 5.44 4.91
CA THR A 6 -0.13 5.36 6.37
C THR A 6 -0.68 6.65 6.97
N SER A 7 -1.09 7.62 6.12
CA SER A 7 -1.77 8.84 6.58
C SER A 7 -3.22 8.56 7.02
N ASN A 8 -3.87 9.58 7.56
CA ASN A 8 -5.28 9.51 7.99
C ASN A 8 -6.23 10.24 7.01
N ARG A 9 -5.75 10.57 5.79
CA ARG A 9 -6.51 11.34 4.79
C ARG A 9 -6.21 10.84 3.38
N ASN A 10 -7.25 10.55 2.60
CA ASN A 10 -7.19 10.11 1.20
C ASN A 10 -8.10 10.90 0.24
N PHE A 11 -8.43 12.15 0.58
CA PHE A 11 -9.20 13.02 -0.30
C PHE A 11 -8.53 13.20 -1.68
N GLU A 12 -9.34 13.42 -2.70
CA GLU A 12 -8.88 13.58 -4.08
C GLU A 12 -7.80 14.67 -4.21
N GLY A 13 -6.81 14.42 -5.07
CA GLY A 13 -5.73 15.37 -5.32
C GLY A 13 -4.60 15.36 -4.29
N ARG A 14 -4.72 14.62 -3.17
CA ARG A 14 -3.68 14.61 -2.12
C ARG A 14 -2.33 14.06 -2.59
N GLN A 15 -2.34 13.07 -3.47
CA GLN A 15 -1.13 12.47 -4.06
C GLN A 15 -0.91 12.91 -5.52
N GLY A 16 -1.62 13.95 -5.95
CA GLY A 16 -1.59 14.42 -7.33
C GLY A 16 -2.93 14.22 -8.06
N ARG A 17 -3.04 14.85 -9.21
CA ARG A 17 -4.26 14.87 -10.02
C ARG A 17 -4.64 13.46 -10.49
N GLY A 18 -5.86 13.02 -10.18
CA GLY A 18 -6.35 11.69 -10.52
C GLY A 18 -5.69 10.54 -9.74
N GLY A 19 -4.91 10.85 -8.70
CA GLY A 19 -4.36 9.86 -7.78
C GLY A 19 -5.43 9.28 -6.86
N ARG A 20 -5.40 7.97 -6.66
CA ARG A 20 -6.24 7.27 -5.67
C ARG A 20 -5.37 6.77 -4.53
N THR A 21 -5.67 7.23 -3.32
CA THR A 21 -4.93 6.87 -2.10
C THR A 21 -5.74 5.88 -1.26
N HIS A 22 -5.13 4.77 -0.90
CA HIS A 22 -5.66 3.76 0.02
C HIS A 22 -4.99 3.96 1.37
N LEU A 23 -5.78 4.18 2.42
CA LEU A 23 -5.23 4.27 3.78
C LEU A 23 -5.06 2.86 4.34
N VAL A 24 -3.87 2.58 4.85
CA VAL A 24 -3.48 1.26 5.33
C VAL A 24 -2.60 1.38 6.57
N SER A 25 -2.43 0.27 7.30
CA SER A 25 -1.45 0.23 8.40
C SER A 25 -0.01 0.29 7.87
N PRO A 26 0.99 0.66 8.71
CA PRO A 26 2.39 0.62 8.33
C PRO A 26 2.87 -0.75 7.82
N ALA A 27 2.39 -1.84 8.42
CA ALA A 27 2.75 -3.19 8.01
C ALA A 27 2.26 -3.50 6.58
N VAL A 28 1.02 -3.14 6.26
CA VAL A 28 0.45 -3.33 4.92
C VAL A 28 1.12 -2.42 3.88
N ALA A 29 1.47 -1.18 4.25
CA ALA A 29 2.21 -0.29 3.36
C ALA A 29 3.58 -0.88 2.99
N ALA A 30 4.31 -1.42 3.97
CA ALA A 30 5.60 -2.07 3.75
C ALA A 30 5.46 -3.33 2.86
N ALA A 31 4.49 -4.20 3.16
CA ALA A 31 4.24 -5.40 2.35
C ALA A 31 3.87 -5.08 0.90
N THR A 32 3.02 -4.06 0.71
CA THR A 32 2.64 -3.56 -0.61
C THR A 32 3.83 -2.96 -1.37
N ALA A 33 4.70 -2.22 -0.67
CA ALA A 33 5.89 -1.62 -1.27
C ALA A 33 6.90 -2.69 -1.74
N ILE A 34 7.08 -3.76 -0.95
CA ILE A 34 7.94 -4.90 -1.32
C ILE A 34 7.33 -5.68 -2.49
N THR A 35 6.02 -5.92 -2.44
CA THR A 35 5.31 -6.77 -3.41
C THR A 35 5.04 -6.05 -4.75
N GLY A 36 4.99 -4.73 -4.78
CA GLY A 36 4.63 -3.94 -5.96
C GLY A 36 3.13 -4.00 -6.32
N THR A 37 2.32 -4.69 -5.53
CA THR A 37 0.86 -4.70 -5.59
C THR A 37 0.30 -4.75 -4.16
N PHE A 38 -1.00 -4.47 -4.02
CA PHE A 38 -1.68 -4.45 -2.72
C PHE A 38 -1.54 -5.82 -2.03
N ALA A 39 -0.88 -5.85 -0.88
CA ALA A 39 -0.49 -7.06 -0.17
C ALA A 39 -0.52 -6.84 1.35
N ILE A 40 -0.78 -7.92 2.09
CA ILE A 40 -0.68 -7.96 3.55
C ILE A 40 0.65 -8.61 3.98
N PRO A 41 1.13 -8.40 5.21
CA PRO A 41 2.41 -8.97 5.67
C PRO A 41 2.54 -10.48 5.47
N GLU A 42 1.44 -11.22 5.67
CA GLU A 42 1.38 -12.68 5.53
C GLU A 42 1.66 -13.16 4.09
N ASP A 43 1.46 -12.30 3.09
CA ASP A 43 1.78 -12.60 1.69
C ASP A 43 3.31 -12.64 1.44
N LEU A 44 4.12 -12.07 2.33
CA LEU A 44 5.58 -12.10 2.23
C LEU A 44 6.13 -13.45 2.70
N ASP A 45 5.59 -14.00 3.80
CA ASP A 45 6.01 -15.29 4.35
C ASP A 45 5.78 -16.44 3.36
N ALA A 46 4.68 -16.37 2.59
CA ALA A 46 4.36 -17.32 1.53
C ALA A 46 5.37 -17.32 0.36
N ARG A 47 6.20 -16.28 0.22
CA ARG A 47 7.23 -16.19 -0.82
C ARG A 47 8.58 -16.76 -0.41
N GLU A 48 8.92 -16.76 0.88
CA GLU A 48 10.20 -17.29 1.35
C GLU A 48 10.25 -18.83 1.36
N GLY A 49 9.09 -19.49 1.29
CA GLY A 49 8.96 -20.95 1.18
C GLY A 49 8.99 -21.50 -0.26
N LYS A 50 9.33 -20.69 -1.26
CA LYS A 50 9.30 -21.08 -2.68
C LYS A 50 10.66 -20.99 -3.38
#